data_AF-B7K7L9-F1
#
_entry.id   AF-B7K7L9-F1
#
_cell.length_a   1.000
_cell.length_b   1.000
_cell.length_c   1.000
_cell.angle_alpha   90.00
_cell.angle_beta   90.00
_cell.angle_gamma   90.00
#
_symmetry.space_group_name_H-M   'P 1'
#
loop_
_entity.id
_entity.type
_entity.pdbx_description
1 polymer ?
#
loop_
_entity_poly.entity_id
_entity_poly.type
_entity_poly.pdbx_seq_one_letter_code
_entity_poly.pdbx_strand_id
1 'polypeptide(L)'
;MLKEGNRPNPVVVDLTDNILLHTDIAVENHAALRSGFAGYPANPRWNVSKFHAWKTGRQLREALAQGQMVVRSTDSMLIPISLAQEKPPEKPKPNPVWSQIPSWMKHIRKSYQTT
;
A
#
# COMPACT_ATOMS: atom_id res chain seq x y z
N MET A 1 -20.71 23.67 -4.88
CA MET A 1 -19.44 23.20 -5.48
C MET A 1 -18.33 23.39 -4.46
N LEU A 2 -17.93 22.32 -3.78
CA LEU A 2 -16.83 22.39 -2.81
C LEU A 2 -15.52 22.42 -3.60
N LYS A 3 -14.72 23.48 -3.43
CA LYS A 3 -13.38 23.58 -4.01
C LYS A 3 -12.55 22.43 -3.45
N GLU A 4 -12.16 21.49 -4.30
CA GLU A 4 -11.10 20.54 -3.98
C GLU A 4 -9.80 21.35 -3.86
N GLY A 5 -9.51 21.79 -2.63
CA GLY A 5 -8.25 22.44 -2.31
C GLY A 5 -7.12 21.52 -2.72
N ASN A 6 -6.17 22.06 -3.49
CA ASN A 6 -4.94 21.44 -3.96
C ASN A 6 -4.24 20.67 -2.82
N ARG A 7 -4.59 19.39 -2.64
CA ARG A 7 -3.93 18.53 -1.65
C ARG A 7 -2.59 18.14 -2.28
N PRO A 8 -1.45 18.37 -1.60
CA PRO A 8 -0.19 17.85 -2.09
C PRO A 8 -0.32 16.34 -2.28
N ASN A 9 0.16 15.83 -3.42
CA ASN A 9 0.13 14.40 -3.70
C ASN A 9 0.79 13.64 -2.54
N PRO A 10 0.14 12.60 -2.00
CA PRO A 10 0.69 11.85 -0.88
C PRO A 10 2.02 11.20 -1.29
N VAL A 11 3.08 11.54 -0.57
CA VAL A 11 4.43 11.01 -0.81
C VAL A 11 4.50 9.60 -0.22
N VAL A 12 5.15 8.68 -0.94
CA VAL A 12 5.45 7.34 -0.42
C VAL A 12 6.73 7.40 0.39
N VAL A 13 6.69 6.95 1.64
CA VAL A 13 7.84 6.85 2.53
C VAL A 13 8.07 5.39 2.93
N ASP A 14 9.32 4.96 2.94
CA ASP A 14 9.73 3.68 3.52
C ASP A 14 9.86 3.83 5.04
N LEU A 15 9.03 3.10 5.79
CA LEU A 15 9.02 3.14 7.25
C LEU A 15 10.12 2.26 7.85
N THR A 16 10.27 1.03 7.36
CA THR A 16 11.25 0.00 7.75
C THR A 16 11.05 -1.24 6.87
N ASP A 17 12.10 -2.05 6.64
CA ASP A 17 12.04 -3.41 6.05
C ASP A 17 10.90 -3.64 5.03
N ASN A 18 10.90 -2.84 3.96
CA ASN A 18 9.92 -2.88 2.86
C ASN A 18 8.48 -2.48 3.24
N ILE A 19 8.23 -1.82 4.36
CA ILE A 19 6.90 -1.30 4.71
C ILE A 19 6.79 0.14 4.19
N LEU A 20 5.96 0.34 3.18
CA LEU A 20 5.74 1.64 2.55
C LEU A 20 4.49 2.32 3.10
N LEU A 21 4.46 3.65 3.16
CA LEU A 21 3.31 4.42 3.64
C LEU A 21 3.07 5.64 2.74
N HIS A 22 1.80 5.87 2.38
CA HIS A 22 1.37 7.17 1.86
C HIS A 22 1.18 8.18 2.99
N THR A 23 1.86 9.32 2.90
CA THR A 23 1.74 10.37 3.92
C THR A 23 1.82 11.76 3.29
N ASP A 24 1.15 12.71 3.96
CA ASP A 24 1.25 14.14 3.74
C ASP A 24 2.32 14.80 4.64
N ILE A 25 3.00 14.02 5.50
CA ILE A 25 4.11 14.51 6.31
C ILE A 25 5.25 14.94 5.38
N ALA A 26 5.72 16.17 5.59
CA ALA A 26 6.83 16.75 4.84
C ALA A 26 8.12 15.92 4.95
N VAL A 27 8.89 15.86 3.87
CA VAL A 27 10.05 14.97 3.69
C VAL A 27 11.11 15.16 4.78
N GLU A 28 11.32 16.39 5.22
CA GLU A 28 12.24 16.76 6.31
C GLU A 28 11.89 16.12 7.67
N ASN A 29 10.66 15.65 7.84
CA ASN A 29 10.17 15.00 9.05
C ASN A 29 10.10 13.47 8.92
N HIS A 30 10.38 12.89 7.74
CA HIS A 30 10.32 11.43 7.51
C HIS A 30 11.27 10.64 8.40
N ALA A 31 12.42 11.21 8.78
CA ALA A 31 13.33 10.56 9.72
C ALA A 31 12.68 10.35 11.10
N ALA A 32 11.90 11.33 11.58
CA ALA A 32 11.20 11.22 12.85
C ALA A 32 10.02 10.23 12.75
N LEU A 33 9.28 10.26 11.63
CA LEU A 33 8.23 9.28 11.33
C LEU A 33 8.75 7.84 11.37
N ARG A 34 9.82 7.55 10.62
CA ARG A 34 10.52 6.25 10.63
C ARG A 34 10.94 5.84 12.02
N SER A 35 11.54 6.77 12.77
CA SER A 35 11.99 6.52 14.14
C SER A 35 10.84 6.09 15.06
N GLY A 36 9.66 6.69 14.91
CA GLY A 36 8.48 6.32 15.68
C GLY A 36 7.96 4.95 15.31
N PHE A 37 7.93 4.64 14.01
CA PHE A 37 7.49 3.35 13.50
C PHE A 37 8.46 2.21 13.87
N ALA A 38 9.76 2.46 13.95
CA ALA A 38 10.76 1.49 14.41
C ALA A 38 10.75 1.30 15.94
N GLY A 39 10.04 2.14 16.69
CA GLY A 39 9.96 2.05 18.15
C GLY A 39 11.09 2.74 18.92
N TYR A 40 11.91 3.56 18.24
CA TYR A 40 12.95 4.35 18.92
C TYR A 40 12.33 5.47 19.77
N PRO A 41 12.98 5.88 20.88
CA PRO A 41 12.49 6.99 21.70
C PRO A 41 12.52 8.32 20.94
N ALA A 42 11.78 9.31 21.44
CA ALA A 42 11.79 10.62 20.83
C ALA A 42 13.15 11.31 20.99
N ASN A 43 13.66 11.94 19.93
CA ASN A 43 14.90 12.70 20.01
C ASN A 43 14.62 14.05 20.68
N PRO A 44 15.32 14.41 21.78
CA PRO A 44 15.10 15.66 22.50
C PRO A 44 15.38 16.92 21.66
N ARG A 45 16.10 16.80 20.53
CA ARG A 45 16.37 17.91 19.59
C ARG A 45 15.25 18.14 18.57
N TRP A 46 14.19 17.32 18.59
CA TRP A 46 13.08 17.49 17.67
C TRP A 46 12.27 18.73 18.00
N ASN A 47 11.94 19.48 16.96
CA ASN A 47 10.90 20.49 17.03
C ASN A 47 9.51 19.82 17.09
N VAL A 48 8.48 20.63 17.27
CA VAL A 48 7.09 20.19 17.38
C VAL A 48 6.68 19.34 16.16
N SER A 49 7.00 19.76 14.94
CA SER A 49 6.66 19.03 13.72
C SER A 49 7.28 17.63 13.65
N LYS A 50 8.57 17.50 14.01
CA LYS A 50 9.25 16.19 14.08
C LYS A 50 8.69 15.31 15.19
N PHE A 51 8.36 15.88 16.34
CA PHE A 51 7.72 15.14 17.43
C PHE A 51 6.34 14.60 17.01
N HIS A 52 5.53 15.40 16.30
CA HIS A 52 4.26 14.94 15.73
C HIS A 52 4.47 13.80 14.74
N ALA A 53 5.41 13.93 13.80
CA ALA A 53 5.72 12.87 12.84
C ALA A 53 6.14 11.56 13.53
N TRP A 54 6.99 11.64 14.56
CA TRP A 54 7.35 10.48 15.37
C TRP A 54 6.15 9.85 16.07
N LYS A 55 5.28 10.67 16.68
CA LYS A 55 4.07 10.18 17.35
C LYS A 55 3.17 9.45 16.37
N THR A 56 2.99 9.97 15.15
CA THR A 56 2.27 9.30 14.07
C THR A 56 2.89 7.95 13.73
N GLY A 57 4.22 7.88 13.55
CA GLY A 57 4.91 6.61 13.28
C GLY A 57 4.69 5.58 14.38
N ARG A 58 4.77 6.02 15.64
CA ARG A 58 4.48 5.16 16.80
C ARG A 58 3.05 4.62 16.78
N GLN A 59 2.06 5.48 16.50
CA GLN A 59 0.66 5.09 16.41
C GLN A 59 0.41 4.08 15.28
N LEU A 60 1.08 4.24 14.14
CA LEU A 60 1.00 3.28 13.02
C LEU A 60 1.57 1.91 13.40
N ARG A 61 2.71 1.87 14.12
CA ARG A 61 3.26 0.61 14.63
C ARG A 61 2.30 -0.07 15.61
N GLU A 62 1.70 0.70 16.52
CA GLU A 62 0.71 0.20 17.47
C GLU A 62 -0.54 -0.32 16.76
N ALA A 63 -1.06 0.41 15.76
CA ALA A 63 -2.20 -0.01 14.94
C ALA A 63 -1.92 -1.28 14.12
N LEU A 64 -0.71 -1.42 13.58
CA LEU A 64 -0.28 -2.64 12.90
C LEU A 64 -0.22 -3.83 13.88
N ALA A 65 0.36 -3.65 15.07
CA ALA A 65 0.42 -4.68 16.10
C ALA A 65 -0.96 -5.10 16.62
N GLN A 66 -1.93 -4.18 16.63
CA GLN A 66 -3.32 -4.43 17.01
C GLN A 66 -4.17 -4.99 15.87
N GLY A 67 -3.62 -5.16 14.66
CA GLY A 67 -4.37 -5.66 13.50
C GLY A 67 -5.35 -4.66 12.90
N GLN A 68 -5.27 -3.37 13.25
CA GLN A 68 -6.05 -2.31 12.60
C GLN A 68 -5.47 -1.91 11.25
N MET A 69 -4.18 -2.16 11.07
CA MET A 69 -3.46 -1.95 9.82
C MET A 69 -2.78 -3.23 9.36
N VAL A 70 -2.56 -3.33 8.05
CA VAL A 70 -1.94 -4.50 7.42
C VAL A 70 -1.00 -4.03 6.31
N VAL A 71 0.08 -4.78 6.12
CA VAL A 71 0.98 -4.60 4.98
C VAL A 71 0.39 -5.37 3.81
N ARG A 72 -0.03 -4.66 2.77
CA ARG A 72 -0.59 -5.26 1.55
C ARG A 72 0.52 -6.00 0.80
N SER A 73 0.30 -7.27 0.47
CA SER A 73 1.34 -8.13 -0.13
C SER A 73 1.74 -7.77 -1.56
N THR A 74 0.95 -6.96 -2.27
CA THR A 74 1.19 -6.62 -3.68
C THR A 74 2.22 -5.52 -3.89
N ASP A 75 2.29 -4.57 -2.95
CA ASP A 75 3.09 -3.35 -3.05
C ASP A 75 3.79 -2.99 -1.72
N SER A 76 3.64 -3.85 -0.71
CA SER A 76 4.13 -3.66 0.65
C SER A 76 3.63 -2.38 1.33
N MET A 77 2.49 -1.84 0.89
CA MET A 77 1.91 -0.64 1.45
C MET A 77 1.20 -0.96 2.76
N LEU A 78 1.50 -0.16 3.77
CA LEU A 78 0.83 -0.16 5.05
C LEU A 78 -0.51 0.57 4.90
N ILE A 79 -1.60 -0.18 5.02
CA ILE A 79 -2.96 0.33 4.80
C ILE A 79 -3.89 -0.04 5.96
N PRO A 80 -5.00 0.71 6.15
CA PRO A 80 -6.10 0.27 7.00
C PRO A 80 -6.65 -1.08 6.56
N ILE A 81 -7.01 -1.93 7.53
CA ILE A 81 -7.56 -3.27 7.24
C ILE A 81 -8.85 -3.23 6.41
N SER A 82 -9.64 -2.16 6.54
CA SER A 82 -10.86 -1.95 5.73
C SER A 82 -10.58 -1.84 4.23
N LEU A 83 -9.40 -1.33 3.85
CA LEU A 83 -8.98 -1.22 2.45
C LEU A 83 -8.28 -2.49 1.93
N ALA A 84 -7.93 -3.42 2.81
CA ALA A 84 -7.29 -4.68 2.43
C ALA A 84 -8.31 -5.73 1.97
N GLN A 85 -9.61 -5.52 2.23
CA GLN A 85 -10.68 -6.44 1.86
C GLN A 85 -11.25 -6.20 0.45
N GLU A 86 -10.64 -5.32 -0.36
CA GLU A 86 -10.88 -5.37 -1.80
C GLU A 86 -10.40 -6.72 -2.32
N LYS A 87 -11.38 -7.59 -2.60
CA LYS A 87 -11.23 -8.94 -3.14
C LYS A 87 -10.10 -8.98 -4.19
N PRO A 88 -9.23 -10.00 -4.19
CA PRO A 88 -8.35 -10.24 -5.32
C PRO A 88 -9.21 -10.26 -6.60
N PRO A 89 -8.72 -9.72 -7.74
CA PRO A 89 -9.45 -9.84 -8.99
C PRO A 89 -9.81 -11.31 -9.18
N GLU A 90 -11.11 -11.60 -9.19
CA GLU A 90 -11.63 -12.95 -9.41
C GLU A 90 -10.99 -13.42 -10.70
N LYS A 91 -10.08 -14.41 -10.63
CA LYS A 91 -9.47 -15.00 -11.83
C LYS A 91 -10.62 -15.28 -12.79
N PRO A 92 -10.58 -14.79 -14.05
CA PRO A 92 -11.70 -14.97 -14.95
C PRO A 92 -12.03 -16.45 -14.98
N LYS A 93 -13.25 -16.80 -14.55
CA LYS A 93 -13.74 -18.17 -14.61
C LYS A 93 -13.49 -18.66 -16.04
N PRO A 94 -12.82 -19.81 -16.24
CA PRO A 94 -12.59 -20.30 -17.60
C PRO A 94 -13.95 -20.40 -18.29
N ASN A 95 -14.11 -19.60 -19.35
CA ASN A 95 -15.37 -19.50 -20.07
C ASN A 95 -15.73 -20.92 -20.59
N PRO A 96 -16.88 -21.49 -20.21
CA PRO A 96 -17.21 -22.90 -20.44
C PRO A 96 -17.27 -23.29 -21.93
N VAL A 97 -17.31 -22.31 -22.84
CA VAL A 97 -17.28 -22.51 -24.29
C VAL A 97 -15.97 -23.15 -24.77
N TRP A 98 -14.85 -22.91 -24.10
CA TRP A 98 -13.54 -23.43 -24.54
C TRP A 98 -13.15 -24.77 -23.88
N SER A 99 -13.90 -25.19 -22.86
CA SER A 99 -13.67 -26.45 -22.13
C SER A 99 -14.17 -27.68 -22.89
N GLN A 100 -15.03 -27.47 -23.89
CA GLN A 100 -15.69 -28.52 -24.67
C GLN A 100 -15.10 -28.68 -26.08
N ILE A 101 -13.97 -28.01 -26.36
CA ILE A 101 -13.38 -28.03 -27.71
C ILE A 101 -12.63 -29.35 -27.92
N PRO A 102 -12.95 -30.09 -29.00
CA PRO A 102 -12.23 -31.30 -29.37
C PRO A 102 -10.72 -31.04 -29.57
N SER A 103 -9.88 -32.03 -29.25
CA SER A 103 -8.41 -31.89 -29.29
C SER A 103 -7.87 -31.43 -30.66
N TRP A 104 -8.56 -31.75 -31.76
CA TRP A 104 -8.18 -31.41 -33.12
C TRP A 104 -8.27 -29.91 -33.46
N MET A 105 -8.92 -29.09 -32.61
CA MET A 105 -9.03 -27.63 -32.80
C MET A 105 -7.96 -26.82 -32.04
N LYS A 106 -7.04 -27.45 -31.29
CA LYS A 106 -6.01 -26.75 -30.49
C LYS A 106 -4.96 -25.98 -31.31
N HIS A 107 -4.85 -26.25 -32.61
CA HIS A 107 -3.83 -25.68 -33.51
C HIS A 107 -4.17 -24.25 -33.99
N ILE A 108 -5.42 -23.80 -33.83
CA ILE A 108 -5.88 -22.46 -34.26
C ILE A 108 -5.36 -21.33 -33.33
N ARG A 109 -4.77 -21.69 -32.18
CA ARG A 109 -4.30 -20.73 -31.16
C ARG A 109 -3.14 -19.82 -31.60
N LYS A 110 -2.50 -20.10 -32.74
CA LYS A 110 -1.28 -19.39 -33.17
C LYS A 110 -1.50 -18.12 -34.00
N SER A 111 -2.74 -17.79 -34.37
CA SER A 111 -3.01 -16.72 -35.37
C SER A 111 -3.56 -15.40 -34.81
N TYR A 112 -3.72 -15.22 -33.50
CA TYR A 112 -4.28 -13.97 -32.93
C TYR A 112 -3.34 -13.26 -31.93
N GLN A 113 -2.03 -13.37 -32.11
CA GLN A 113 -1.05 -12.54 -31.38
C GLN A 113 -0.04 -11.84 -32.32
N THR A 114 -0.48 -11.40 -33.49
CA THR A 114 0.31 -10.46 -34.29
C THR A 114 -0.54 -9.25 -34.64
N THR A 115 -0.33 -8.18 -33.88
CA THR A 115 -0.29 -6.73 -34.22
C THR A 115 -0.90 -5.93 -33.09
#